data_AF-A0A1Q6TZR6-F1
#
_entry.id   AF-A0A1Q6TZR6-F1
#
_cell.length_a   1.000
_cell.length_b   1.000
_cell.length_c   1.000
_cell.angle_alpha   90.00
_cell.angle_beta   90.00
_cell.angle_gamma   90.00
#
_symmetry.space_group_name_H-M   'P 1'
#
loop_
_entity.id
_entity.type
_entity.pdbx_description
1 polymer ?
#
loop_
_entity_poly.entity_id
_entity_poly.type
_entity_poly.pdbx_seq_one_letter_code
_entity_poly.pdbx_strand_id
1 'polypeptide(L)'
;MDKFRKSLLLSIKIGIGCSAAVYLAQHLQLDYAASAGTITLLTVMTSKWESLRLAGLRIVTFLQTVVLAWAVFTFIPNPWVAYGILLATVVFIAEISGWRATTSVNAVIAAHLLSDKNLDHAVWNEFGLVMIGIVIAILMTTVESGEDFTFTVTLLDGYKTATPVVYINGQAVSGTKAGDAFTYTVPTVTTQPVISVSVIPRPQYTVTFLSNGGIYSISTVEENRKASQPSAPERHGYAFGGWYTNIGCTDLYDFQTEVTGPVTLYAKWTADTYVVEYNHPESQSEELARICNEMKKEELPQTMEALESRAMLYHILMDLEEFLVYKARFIRGLDEQQKRKYWKA
;
A
#
# COMPACT_ATOMS: atom_id res chain seq x y z
N MET A 1 37.05 -13.62 11.50
CA MET A 1 38.49 -13.50 11.19
C MET A 1 38.73 -13.06 9.73
N ASP A 2 37.79 -12.30 9.13
CA ASP A 2 37.64 -12.23 7.66
C ASP A 2 37.93 -10.83 7.09
N LYS A 3 37.53 -9.76 7.79
CA LYS A 3 37.65 -8.37 7.33
C LYS A 3 39.10 -7.90 7.16
N PHE A 4 39.98 -8.18 8.12
CA PHE A 4 41.39 -7.76 8.04
C PHE A 4 42.13 -8.41 6.87
N ARG A 5 41.92 -9.70 6.63
CA ARG A 5 42.53 -10.43 5.51
C ARG A 5 42.02 -9.91 4.17
N LYS A 6 40.72 -9.63 4.04
CA LYS A 6 40.11 -9.02 2.84
C LYS A 6 40.71 -7.63 2.55
N SER A 7 40.74 -6.75 3.56
CA SER A 7 41.35 -5.42 3.42
C SER A 7 42.84 -5.49 3.08
N LEU A 8 43.60 -6.43 3.67
CA LEU A 8 45.01 -6.62 3.36
C LEU A 8 45.22 -7.09 1.91
N LEU A 9 44.43 -8.06 1.43
CA LEU A 9 44.49 -8.55 0.05
C LEU A 9 44.12 -7.47 -0.96
N LEU A 10 43.10 -6.65 -0.67
CA LEU A 10 42.72 -5.52 -1.50
C LEU A 10 43.85 -4.48 -1.60
N SER A 11 44.43 -4.08 -0.47
CA SER A 11 45.55 -3.14 -0.43
C SER A 11 46.77 -3.63 -1.22
N ILE A 12 47.10 -4.93 -1.12
CA ILE A 12 48.20 -5.52 -1.89
C ILE A 12 47.90 -5.50 -3.40
N LYS A 13 46.68 -5.87 -3.82
CA LYS A 13 46.26 -5.84 -5.23
C LYS A 13 46.36 -4.44 -5.82
N ILE A 14 45.86 -3.44 -5.08
CA ILE A 14 45.96 -2.03 -5.48
C ILE A 14 47.42 -1.63 -5.64
N GLY A 15 48.29 -1.93 -4.67
CA GLY A 15 49.72 -1.61 -4.74
C GLY A 15 50.41 -2.23 -5.97
N ILE A 16 50.15 -3.52 -6.23
CA ILE A 16 50.68 -4.23 -7.40
C ILE A 16 50.15 -3.60 -8.70
N GLY A 17 48.85 -3.34 -8.78
CA GLY A 17 48.21 -2.70 -9.93
C GLY A 17 48.80 -1.33 -10.24
N CYS A 18 48.89 -0.45 -9.23
CA CYS A 18 49.48 0.87 -9.40
C CYS A 18 50.93 0.77 -9.91
N SER A 19 51.73 -0.12 -9.32
CA SER A 19 53.14 -0.31 -9.70
C SER A 19 53.26 -0.81 -11.14
N ALA A 20 52.42 -1.76 -11.56
CA ALA A 20 52.38 -2.26 -12.93
C ALA A 20 51.96 -1.19 -13.95
N ALA A 21 50.96 -0.36 -13.61
CA ALA A 21 50.52 0.73 -14.47
C ALA A 21 51.62 1.78 -14.66
N VAL A 22 52.31 2.18 -13.59
CA VAL A 22 53.44 3.12 -13.67
C VAL A 22 54.58 2.53 -14.51
N TYR A 23 54.94 1.27 -14.28
CA TYR A 23 55.99 0.58 -15.05
C TYR A 23 55.67 0.54 -16.56
N LEU A 24 54.43 0.18 -16.91
CA LEU A 24 53.99 0.14 -18.31
C LEU A 24 54.00 1.53 -18.96
N ALA A 25 53.51 2.56 -18.25
CA ALA A 25 53.53 3.93 -18.75
C ALA A 25 54.97 4.43 -18.97
N GLN A 26 55.90 4.12 -18.07
CA GLN A 26 57.33 4.44 -18.25
C GLN A 26 57.94 3.71 -19.45
N HIS A 27 57.61 2.43 -19.64
CA HIS A 27 58.14 1.65 -20.76
C HIS A 27 57.62 2.14 -22.12
N LEU A 28 56.39 2.65 -22.15
CA LEU A 28 55.79 3.31 -23.31
C LEU A 28 56.23 4.79 -23.46
N GLN A 29 57.12 5.27 -22.58
CA GLN A 29 57.66 6.63 -22.59
C GLN A 29 56.59 7.72 -22.49
N LEU A 30 55.51 7.46 -21.74
CA LEU A 30 54.49 8.46 -21.45
C LEU A 30 54.96 9.41 -20.36
N ASP A 31 54.68 10.70 -20.54
CA ASP A 31 54.88 11.71 -19.52
C ASP A 31 53.96 11.48 -18.33
N TYR A 32 54.40 11.90 -17.15
CA TYR A 32 53.64 11.77 -15.90
C TYR A 32 53.22 10.34 -15.54
N ALA A 33 54.02 9.32 -15.86
CA ALA A 33 53.71 7.90 -15.65
C ALA A 33 53.11 7.52 -14.26
N ALA A 34 53.45 8.25 -13.19
CA ALA A 34 52.85 8.09 -11.87
C ALA A 34 51.30 8.24 -11.87
N SER A 35 50.75 9.04 -12.78
CA SER A 35 49.31 9.28 -12.93
C SER A 35 48.54 8.02 -13.34
N ALA A 36 49.13 7.15 -14.17
CA ALA A 36 48.55 5.85 -14.52
C ALA A 36 48.35 4.99 -13.26
N GLY A 37 49.27 5.09 -12.29
CA GLY A 37 49.12 4.50 -10.95
C GLY A 37 47.95 5.09 -10.17
N THR A 38 47.82 6.41 -10.11
CA THR A 38 46.69 7.09 -9.43
C THR A 38 45.34 6.74 -10.07
N ILE A 39 45.28 6.67 -11.41
CA ILE A 39 44.07 6.26 -12.14
C ILE A 39 43.73 4.82 -11.80
N THR A 40 44.72 3.93 -11.72
CA THR A 40 44.53 2.53 -11.29
C THR A 40 43.97 2.46 -9.87
N LEU A 41 44.61 3.15 -8.91
CA LEU A 41 44.18 3.23 -7.51
C LEU A 41 42.70 3.62 -7.38
N LEU A 42 42.29 4.66 -8.11
CA LEU A 42 40.93 5.20 -8.03
C LEU A 42 39.92 4.42 -8.90
N THR A 43 40.35 3.37 -9.62
CA THR A 43 39.49 2.58 -10.52
C THR A 43 39.35 1.13 -10.06
N VAL A 44 40.29 0.59 -9.29
CA VAL A 44 40.17 -0.77 -8.71
C VAL A 44 39.03 -0.77 -7.68
N MET A 45 37.91 -1.39 -8.05
CA MET A 45 36.75 -1.57 -7.16
C MET A 45 36.67 -3.02 -6.64
N THR A 46 35.68 -3.30 -5.82
CA THR A 46 35.39 -4.66 -5.31
C THR A 46 34.67 -5.54 -6.34
N SER A 47 34.03 -4.95 -7.35
CA SER A 47 33.30 -5.67 -8.40
C SER A 47 33.72 -5.29 -9.83
N LYS A 48 33.72 -6.28 -10.74
CA LYS A 48 34.08 -6.08 -12.15
C LYS A 48 33.08 -5.19 -12.90
N TRP A 49 31.79 -5.29 -12.57
CA TRP A 49 30.75 -4.49 -13.22
C TRP A 49 30.85 -3.02 -12.85
N GLU A 50 31.08 -2.69 -11.57
CA GLU A 50 31.29 -1.31 -11.14
C GLU A 50 32.58 -0.74 -11.73
N SER A 51 33.63 -1.55 -11.83
CA SER A 51 34.89 -1.16 -12.49
C SER A 51 34.71 -0.88 -13.98
N LEU A 52 33.96 -1.72 -14.70
CA LEU A 52 33.63 -1.51 -16.11
C LEU A 52 32.76 -0.27 -16.32
N ARG A 53 31.74 -0.07 -15.48
CA ARG A 53 30.90 1.13 -15.51
C ARG A 53 31.74 2.38 -15.26
N LEU A 54 32.57 2.40 -14.23
CA LEU A 54 33.44 3.53 -13.90
C LEU A 54 34.48 3.79 -15.00
N ALA A 55 35.07 2.74 -15.58
CA ALA A 55 35.97 2.83 -16.73
C ALA A 55 35.28 3.50 -17.93
N GLY A 56 34.06 3.07 -18.27
CA GLY A 56 33.26 3.69 -19.33
C GLY A 56 32.98 5.17 -19.04
N LEU A 57 32.57 5.51 -17.81
CA LEU A 57 32.36 6.89 -17.40
C LEU A 57 33.65 7.73 -17.53
N ARG A 58 34.81 7.17 -17.16
CA ARG A 58 36.11 7.87 -17.26
C ARG A 58 36.46 8.25 -18.69
N ILE A 59 36.19 7.38 -19.66
CA ILE A 59 36.41 7.67 -21.09
C ILE A 59 35.50 8.83 -21.53
N VAL A 60 34.22 8.78 -21.17
CA VAL A 60 33.27 9.86 -21.50
C VAL A 60 33.71 11.19 -20.89
N THR A 61 34.07 11.20 -19.60
CA THR A 61 34.47 12.43 -18.92
C THR A 61 35.85 12.93 -19.35
N PHE A 62 36.74 12.04 -19.78
CA PHE A 62 38.02 12.42 -20.41
C PHE A 62 37.76 13.20 -21.70
N LEU A 63 36.95 12.66 -22.62
CA LEU A 63 36.61 13.32 -23.88
C LEU A 63 35.95 14.68 -23.63
N GLN A 64 35.01 14.74 -22.67
CA GLN A 64 34.41 16.00 -22.24
C GLN A 64 35.45 17.00 -21.72
N THR A 65 36.40 16.55 -20.89
CA THR A 65 37.46 17.40 -20.33
C THR A 65 38.38 17.93 -21.43
N VAL A 66 38.71 17.11 -22.44
CA VAL A 66 39.51 17.55 -23.60
C VAL A 66 38.80 18.65 -24.40
N VAL A 67 37.51 18.47 -24.70
CA VAL A 67 36.71 19.49 -25.43
C VAL A 67 36.63 20.79 -24.64
N LEU A 68 36.38 20.72 -23.32
CA LEU A 68 36.36 21.89 -22.46
C LEU A 68 37.74 22.54 -22.34
N ALA A 69 38.81 21.77 -22.25
CA ALA A 69 40.18 22.29 -22.20
C ALA A 69 40.53 23.05 -23.49
N TRP A 70 40.21 22.48 -24.65
CA TRP A 70 40.40 23.16 -25.93
C TRP A 70 39.66 24.50 -25.99
N ALA A 71 38.39 24.54 -25.57
CA ALA A 71 37.62 25.78 -25.52
C ALA A 71 38.24 26.79 -24.55
N VAL A 72 38.49 26.39 -23.30
CA VAL A 72 38.95 27.29 -22.24
C VAL A 72 40.36 27.81 -22.52
N PHE A 73 41.30 26.96 -22.95
CA PHE A 73 42.69 27.35 -23.21
C PHE A 73 42.84 28.22 -24.46
N THR A 74 41.91 28.11 -25.43
CA THR A 74 41.89 28.99 -26.60
C THR A 74 41.45 30.41 -26.26
N PHE A 75 40.46 30.57 -25.36
CA PHE A 75 39.87 31.88 -25.06
C PHE A 75 40.46 32.58 -23.83
N ILE A 76 41.15 31.86 -22.95
CA ILE A 76 41.67 32.41 -21.69
C ILE A 76 43.21 32.35 -21.66
N PRO A 77 43.91 33.48 -21.85
CA PRO A 77 45.37 33.50 -21.93
C PRO A 77 46.08 33.22 -20.61
N ASN A 78 45.44 33.45 -19.45
CA ASN A 78 46.06 33.29 -18.14
C ASN A 78 45.94 31.82 -17.65
N PRO A 79 47.05 31.07 -17.52
CA PRO A 79 47.01 29.63 -17.27
C PRO A 79 46.30 29.22 -15.97
N TRP A 80 46.55 29.94 -14.87
CA TRP A 80 45.98 29.60 -13.56
C TRP A 80 44.46 29.86 -13.52
N VAL A 81 44.01 30.92 -14.19
CA VAL A 81 42.59 31.26 -14.34
C VAL A 81 41.88 30.27 -15.26
N ALA A 82 42.52 29.92 -16.38
CA ALA A 82 42.01 28.92 -17.32
C ALA A 82 41.83 27.55 -16.65
N TYR A 83 42.80 27.10 -15.86
CA TYR A 83 42.70 25.88 -15.08
C TYR A 83 41.57 25.92 -14.05
N GLY A 84 41.44 27.02 -13.30
CA GLY A 84 40.37 27.18 -12.31
C GLY A 84 38.97 27.09 -12.93
N ILE A 85 38.77 27.72 -14.10
CA ILE A 85 37.49 27.70 -14.83
C ILE A 85 37.20 26.31 -15.41
N LEU A 86 38.22 25.66 -15.99
CA LEU A 86 38.10 24.30 -16.51
C LEU A 86 37.67 23.33 -15.40
N LEU A 87 38.36 23.35 -14.26
CA LEU A 87 38.01 22.51 -13.10
C LEU A 87 36.60 22.80 -12.58
N ALA A 88 36.25 24.07 -12.39
CA ALA A 88 34.91 24.44 -11.89
C ALA A 88 33.81 23.90 -12.81
N THR A 89 34.03 23.98 -14.12
CA THR A 89 33.07 23.49 -15.13
C THR A 89 32.97 21.97 -15.12
N VAL A 90 34.11 21.26 -15.07
CA VAL A 90 34.15 19.79 -14.98
C VAL A 90 33.46 19.30 -13.71
N VAL A 91 33.75 19.92 -12.56
CA VAL A 91 33.12 19.58 -11.27
C VAL A 91 31.62 19.84 -11.31
N PHE A 92 31.18 20.98 -11.84
CA PHE A 92 29.77 21.32 -11.96
C PHE A 92 29.01 20.30 -12.83
N ILE A 93 29.56 19.91 -13.98
CA ILE A 93 28.96 18.88 -14.83
C ILE A 93 28.92 17.51 -14.14
N ALA A 94 29.98 17.14 -13.43
CA ALA A 94 30.03 15.90 -12.67
C ALA A 94 29.00 15.87 -11.53
N GLU A 95 28.71 17.02 -10.92
CA GLU A 95 27.70 17.18 -9.88
C GLU A 95 26.28 16.95 -10.42
N ILE A 96 25.90 17.67 -11.48
CA ILE A 96 24.55 17.56 -12.08
C ILE A 96 24.28 16.19 -12.70
N SER A 97 25.33 15.51 -13.16
CA SER A 97 25.23 14.21 -13.84
C SER A 97 25.40 13.02 -12.89
N GLY A 98 25.75 13.27 -11.62
CA GLY A 98 26.03 12.22 -10.63
C GLY A 98 27.35 11.45 -10.88
N TRP A 99 28.33 12.04 -11.57
CA TRP A 99 29.60 11.40 -11.97
C TRP A 99 30.79 11.77 -11.08
N ARG A 100 30.53 12.13 -9.82
CA ARG A 100 31.53 12.58 -8.83
C ARG A 100 32.78 11.69 -8.72
N ALA A 101 32.63 10.38 -8.94
CA ALA A 101 33.73 9.41 -8.91
C ALA A 101 34.84 9.65 -9.95
N THR A 102 34.57 10.45 -11.00
CA THR A 102 35.53 10.77 -12.07
C THR A 102 36.31 12.06 -11.81
N THR A 103 35.82 12.93 -10.92
CA THR A 103 36.32 14.30 -10.72
C THR A 103 37.81 14.36 -10.42
N SER A 104 38.31 13.52 -9.50
CA SER A 104 39.71 13.53 -9.11
C SER A 104 40.67 13.21 -10.27
N VAL A 105 40.27 12.32 -11.18
CA VAL A 105 41.11 11.97 -12.34
C VAL A 105 41.02 13.02 -13.42
N ASN A 106 39.83 13.59 -13.68
CA ASN A 106 39.72 14.72 -14.62
C ASN A 106 40.48 15.96 -14.13
N ALA A 107 40.64 16.14 -12.81
CA ALA A 107 41.48 17.20 -12.27
C ALA A 107 42.98 16.98 -12.58
N VAL A 108 43.47 15.73 -12.47
CA VAL A 108 44.84 15.37 -12.86
C VAL A 108 45.05 15.58 -14.36
N ILE A 109 44.12 15.11 -15.20
CA ILE A 109 44.16 15.29 -16.66
C ILE A 109 44.21 16.78 -17.00
N ALA A 110 43.34 17.60 -16.42
CA ALA A 110 43.31 19.05 -16.65
C ALA A 110 44.65 19.73 -16.29
N ALA A 111 45.33 19.25 -15.24
CA ALA A 111 46.62 19.79 -14.83
C ALA A 111 47.73 19.45 -15.85
N HIS A 112 47.75 18.24 -16.39
CA HIS A 112 48.73 17.83 -17.40
C HIS A 112 48.48 18.51 -18.75
N LEU A 113 47.21 18.63 -19.17
CA LEU A 113 46.84 19.35 -20.40
C LEU A 113 47.26 20.83 -20.35
N LEU A 114 47.28 21.45 -19.17
CA LEU A 114 47.76 22.82 -18.97
C LEU A 114 49.30 22.92 -19.00
N SER A 115 49.98 21.88 -18.50
CA SER A 115 51.44 21.91 -18.31
C SER A 115 52.21 21.70 -19.61
N ASP A 116 51.61 21.03 -20.60
CA ASP A 116 52.22 20.83 -21.91
C ASP A 116 51.93 22.02 -22.84
N LYS A 117 52.93 22.41 -23.63
CA LYS A 117 52.81 23.48 -24.63
C LYS A 117 52.09 23.00 -25.90
N ASN A 118 52.05 21.70 -26.14
CA ASN A 118 51.37 21.10 -27.28
C ASN A 118 50.16 20.29 -26.81
N LEU A 119 48.95 20.85 -27.00
CA LEU A 119 47.71 20.22 -26.56
C LEU A 119 47.49 18.86 -27.24
N ASP A 120 47.85 18.71 -28.51
CA ASP A 120 47.63 17.46 -29.24
C ASP A 120 48.47 16.32 -28.66
N HIS A 121 49.74 16.60 -28.34
CA HIS A 121 50.62 15.65 -27.67
C HIS A 121 50.09 15.30 -26.28
N ALA A 122 49.71 16.32 -25.50
CA ALA A 122 49.19 16.15 -24.14
C ALA A 122 47.93 15.27 -24.12
N VAL A 123 47.01 15.46 -25.08
CA VAL A 123 45.78 14.67 -25.18
C VAL A 123 46.10 13.19 -25.44
N TRP A 124 47.02 12.89 -26.35
CA TRP A 124 47.42 11.51 -26.63
C TRP A 124 48.18 10.87 -25.45
N ASN A 125 49.03 11.65 -24.77
CA ASN A 125 49.72 11.21 -23.56
C ASN A 125 48.72 10.84 -22.46
N GLU A 126 47.78 11.73 -22.14
CA GLU A 126 46.77 11.51 -21.11
C GLU A 126 45.82 10.37 -21.49
N PHE A 127 45.45 10.23 -22.76
CA PHE A 127 44.68 9.10 -23.23
C PHE A 127 45.41 7.77 -22.95
N GLY A 128 46.72 7.71 -23.23
CA GLY A 128 47.56 6.56 -22.91
C GLY A 128 47.55 6.22 -21.42
N LEU A 129 47.75 7.21 -20.55
CA LEU A 129 47.75 7.04 -19.09
C LEU A 129 46.40 6.53 -18.56
N VAL A 130 45.29 7.10 -19.06
CA VAL A 130 43.92 6.68 -18.71
C VAL A 130 43.67 5.25 -19.15
N MET A 131 44.04 4.88 -20.38
CA MET A 131 43.83 3.53 -20.89
C MET A 131 44.64 2.49 -20.13
N ILE A 132 45.92 2.76 -19.82
CA ILE A 132 46.75 1.87 -19.00
C ILE A 132 46.12 1.71 -17.61
N GLY A 133 45.75 2.81 -16.97
CA GLY A 133 45.15 2.77 -15.63
C GLY A 133 43.84 1.99 -15.58
N ILE A 134 42.97 2.17 -16.58
CA ILE A 134 41.72 1.42 -16.72
C ILE A 134 41.97 -0.08 -16.94
N VAL A 135 42.85 -0.44 -17.89
CA VAL A 135 43.13 -1.83 -18.23
C VAL A 135 43.70 -2.58 -17.03
N ILE A 136 44.69 -1.99 -16.35
CA ILE A 136 45.30 -2.60 -15.17
C ILE A 136 44.30 -2.68 -14.01
N ALA A 137 43.46 -1.64 -13.82
CA ALA A 137 42.42 -1.69 -12.78
C ALA A 137 41.42 -2.81 -13.01
N ILE A 138 40.97 -3.02 -14.26
CA ILE A 138 40.04 -4.11 -14.61
C ILE A 138 40.71 -5.48 -14.39
N LEU A 139 41.99 -5.63 -14.74
CA LEU A 139 42.74 -6.87 -14.52
C LEU A 139 42.92 -7.20 -13.03
N MET A 140 43.17 -6.17 -12.21
CA MET A 140 43.34 -6.33 -10.76
C MET A 140 42.02 -6.49 -10.01
N THR A 141 40.91 -6.05 -10.62
CA THR A 141 39.58 -6.22 -10.04
C THR A 141 39.13 -7.67 -10.16
N THR A 142 39.17 -8.38 -9.04
CA THR A 142 38.57 -9.71 -8.91
C THR A 142 37.09 -9.58 -8.54
N VAL A 143 36.25 -10.52 -8.97
CA VAL A 143 34.88 -10.62 -8.43
C VAL A 143 34.99 -11.07 -6.97
N GLU A 144 34.60 -10.23 -6.03
CA GLU A 144 34.35 -10.69 -4.66
C GLU A 144 33.05 -11.50 -4.66
N SER A 145 33.19 -12.80 -4.90
CA SER A 145 32.19 -13.80 -4.57
C SER A 145 32.23 -14.05 -3.07
N GLY A 146 31.05 -14.18 -2.45
CA GLY A 146 30.95 -14.84 -1.14
C GLY A 146 30.34 -14.03 0.00
N GLU A 147 29.74 -12.87 -0.27
CA GLU A 147 28.86 -12.25 0.72
C GLU A 147 27.44 -12.78 0.60
N ASP A 148 26.80 -12.95 1.75
CA ASP A 148 25.41 -13.35 1.82
C ASP A 148 24.54 -12.17 1.39
N PHE A 149 23.69 -12.40 0.39
CA PHE A 149 22.69 -11.42 -0.03
C PHE A 149 21.39 -11.69 0.70
N THR A 150 20.90 -10.73 1.48
CA THR A 150 19.61 -10.82 2.15
C THR A 150 18.58 -9.92 1.49
N PHE A 151 17.35 -10.41 1.35
CA PHE A 151 16.21 -9.61 0.90
C PHE A 151 14.97 -9.98 1.68
N THR A 152 14.02 -9.05 1.72
CA THR A 152 12.79 -9.17 2.47
C THR A 152 11.60 -9.15 1.53
N VAL A 153 10.69 -10.10 1.69
CA VAL A 153 9.39 -10.13 1.04
C VAL A 153 8.36 -9.68 2.06
N THR A 154 7.69 -8.56 1.78
CA THR A 154 6.55 -8.08 2.56
C THR A 154 5.28 -8.28 1.74
N LEU A 155 4.29 -8.96 2.31
CA LEU A 155 3.04 -9.24 1.63
C LEU A 155 2.07 -8.07 1.83
N LEU A 156 1.41 -7.65 0.75
CA LEU A 156 0.28 -6.71 0.80
C LEU A 156 -0.90 -7.35 1.53
N ASP A 157 -1.83 -6.55 2.07
CA ASP A 157 -2.91 -7.01 2.96
C ASP A 157 -3.66 -8.25 2.45
N GLY A 158 -4.00 -8.30 1.15
CA GLY A 158 -4.69 -9.45 0.55
C GLY A 158 -3.86 -10.75 0.42
N TYR A 159 -2.58 -10.71 0.80
CA TYR A 159 -1.64 -11.83 0.73
C TYR A 159 -0.98 -12.15 2.07
N LYS A 160 -1.18 -11.35 3.12
CA LYS A 160 -0.50 -11.48 4.44
C LYS A 160 -0.69 -12.84 5.13
N THR A 161 -1.68 -13.59 4.70
CA THR A 161 -2.04 -14.88 5.30
C THR A 161 -1.42 -16.09 4.55
N ALA A 162 -0.71 -15.84 3.43
CA ALA A 162 0.05 -16.83 2.67
C ALA A 162 1.53 -16.87 3.12
N THR A 163 2.16 -18.05 3.08
CA THR A 163 3.62 -18.17 3.23
C THR A 163 4.24 -18.08 1.84
N PRO A 164 5.08 -17.07 1.54
CA PRO A 164 5.67 -16.94 0.21
C PRO A 164 6.65 -18.08 -0.02
N VAL A 165 6.50 -18.78 -1.14
CA VAL A 165 7.49 -19.75 -1.61
C VAL A 165 8.46 -19.01 -2.50
N VAL A 166 9.71 -18.95 -2.08
CA VAL A 166 10.77 -18.25 -2.79
C VAL A 166 11.69 -19.26 -3.45
N TYR A 167 11.95 -19.04 -4.73
CA TYR A 167 12.90 -19.82 -5.51
C TYR A 167 14.12 -18.97 -5.81
N ILE A 168 15.31 -19.50 -5.54
CA ILE A 168 16.58 -18.94 -5.97
C ILE A 168 17.18 -19.91 -6.98
N ASN A 169 17.40 -19.44 -8.21
CA ASN A 169 17.90 -20.28 -9.32
C ASN A 169 17.07 -21.56 -9.51
N GLY A 170 15.75 -21.46 -9.29
CA GLY A 170 14.81 -22.58 -9.41
C GLY A 170 14.72 -23.51 -8.19
N GLN A 171 15.54 -23.31 -7.14
CA GLN A 171 15.45 -24.09 -5.90
C GLN A 171 14.67 -23.34 -4.82
N ALA A 172 13.71 -24.02 -4.20
CA ALA A 172 12.92 -23.46 -3.10
C ALA A 172 13.81 -23.23 -1.88
N VAL A 173 13.72 -22.04 -1.28
CA VAL A 173 14.45 -21.66 -0.07
C VAL A 173 13.49 -21.23 1.04
N SER A 174 13.86 -21.55 2.27
CA SER A 174 13.11 -21.14 3.46
C SER A 174 13.59 -19.79 3.96
N GLY A 175 12.66 -18.91 4.31
CA GLY A 175 12.94 -17.62 4.93
C GLY A 175 12.62 -17.63 6.43
N THR A 176 13.12 -16.63 7.15
CA THR A 176 12.75 -16.37 8.54
C THR A 176 11.64 -15.31 8.59
N LYS A 177 10.60 -15.56 9.39
CA LYS A 177 9.47 -14.62 9.54
C LYS A 177 9.69 -13.70 10.74
N ALA A 178 9.54 -12.39 10.53
CA ALA A 178 9.47 -11.38 11.58
C ALA A 178 8.33 -10.40 11.27
N GLY A 179 7.21 -10.51 12.00
CA GLY A 179 6.00 -9.73 11.70
C GLY A 179 5.39 -10.11 10.33
N ASP A 180 5.16 -9.11 9.47
CA ASP A 180 4.64 -9.25 8.10
C ASP A 180 5.74 -9.47 7.04
N ALA A 181 7.00 -9.54 7.46
CA ALA A 181 8.18 -9.64 6.61
C ALA A 181 8.80 -11.05 6.66
N PHE A 182 9.15 -11.57 5.49
CA PHE A 182 9.89 -12.81 5.30
C PHE A 182 11.29 -12.50 4.77
N THR A 183 12.33 -12.82 5.54
CA THR A 183 13.72 -12.57 5.16
C THR A 183 14.33 -13.84 4.58
N TYR A 184 14.95 -13.72 3.41
CA TYR A 184 15.65 -14.81 2.73
C TYR A 184 17.11 -14.45 2.57
N THR A 185 17.98 -15.42 2.83
CA THR A 185 19.43 -15.27 2.67
C THR A 185 19.90 -16.15 1.52
N VAL A 186 20.60 -15.55 0.58
CA VAL A 186 21.31 -16.25 -0.49
C VAL A 186 22.76 -16.38 -0.05
N PRO A 187 23.20 -17.56 0.41
CA PRO A 187 24.55 -17.72 0.90
C PRO A 187 25.52 -17.69 -0.28
N THR A 188 26.61 -16.95 -0.13
CA THR A 188 27.75 -17.01 -1.07
C THR A 188 27.34 -16.80 -2.53
N VAL A 189 26.89 -15.59 -2.88
CA VAL A 189 26.48 -15.27 -4.26
C VAL A 189 27.69 -15.34 -5.20
N THR A 190 27.72 -16.39 -6.04
CA THR A 190 28.78 -16.65 -7.04
C THR A 190 28.38 -16.25 -8.45
N THR A 191 27.06 -16.13 -8.71
CA THR A 191 26.45 -15.81 -10.00
C THR A 191 25.22 -14.92 -9.78
N GLN A 192 24.70 -14.27 -10.83
CA GLN A 192 23.49 -13.45 -10.71
C GLN A 192 22.28 -14.32 -10.31
N PRO A 193 21.70 -14.14 -9.11
CA PRO A 193 20.59 -14.98 -8.67
C PRO A 193 19.29 -14.58 -9.37
N VAL A 194 18.55 -15.56 -9.88
CA VAL A 194 17.16 -15.36 -10.33
C VAL A 194 16.24 -15.66 -9.16
N ILE A 195 15.55 -14.64 -8.68
CA ILE A 195 14.61 -14.74 -7.55
C ILE A 195 13.20 -14.76 -8.12
N SER A 196 12.46 -15.83 -7.87
CA SER A 196 11.03 -15.93 -8.17
C SER A 196 10.25 -16.09 -6.88
N VAL A 197 9.24 -15.24 -6.68
CA VAL A 197 8.37 -15.29 -5.51
C VAL A 197 7.00 -15.78 -5.98
N SER A 198 6.56 -16.91 -5.41
CA SER A 198 5.22 -17.44 -5.64
C SER A 198 4.39 -17.25 -4.38
N VAL A 199 3.24 -16.60 -4.53
CA VAL A 199 2.27 -16.40 -3.46
C VAL A 199 0.93 -16.96 -3.91
N ILE A 200 0.38 -17.90 -3.13
CA ILE A 200 -0.96 -18.43 -3.38
C ILE A 200 -1.92 -17.68 -2.44
N PRO A 201 -2.88 -16.89 -2.96
CA PRO A 201 -3.87 -16.23 -2.12
C PRO A 201 -4.74 -17.29 -1.43
N ARG A 202 -5.21 -17.01 -0.21
CA ARG A 202 -6.19 -17.90 0.42
C ARG A 202 -7.51 -17.89 -0.35
N PRO A 203 -8.20 -19.03 -0.47
CA PRO A 203 -9.56 -19.06 -0.97
C PRO A 203 -10.44 -18.06 -0.21
N GLN A 204 -11.35 -17.40 -0.93
CA GLN A 204 -12.39 -16.59 -0.33
C GLN A 204 -13.74 -17.24 -0.57
N TYR A 205 -14.59 -17.22 0.44
CA TYR A 205 -15.94 -17.75 0.38
C TYR A 205 -16.97 -16.64 0.53
N THR A 206 -18.09 -16.81 -0.16
CA THR A 206 -19.21 -15.89 -0.11
C THR A 206 -20.17 -16.28 1.00
N VAL A 207 -20.56 -15.30 1.81
CA VAL A 207 -21.64 -15.39 2.80
C VAL A 207 -22.81 -14.58 2.29
N THR A 208 -23.89 -15.26 1.92
CA THR A 208 -25.09 -14.65 1.35
C THR A 208 -26.17 -14.53 2.43
N PHE A 209 -26.66 -13.33 2.66
CA PHE A 209 -27.72 -13.05 3.64
C PHE A 209 -29.05 -12.89 2.91
N LEU A 210 -30.03 -13.72 3.23
CA LEU A 210 -31.36 -13.71 2.63
C LEU A 210 -32.39 -13.16 3.61
N SER A 211 -33.16 -12.16 3.17
CA SER A 211 -34.25 -11.55 3.92
C SER A 211 -35.41 -11.20 2.99
N ASN A 212 -36.65 -11.26 3.50
CA ASN A 212 -37.87 -10.89 2.78
C ASN A 212 -38.03 -11.56 1.40
N GLY A 213 -37.51 -12.78 1.24
CA GLY A 213 -37.58 -13.55 -0.01
C GLY A 213 -36.50 -13.21 -1.05
N GLY A 214 -35.52 -12.37 -0.72
CA GLY A 214 -34.41 -11.99 -1.61
C GLY A 214 -33.07 -11.86 -0.90
N ILE A 215 -32.05 -11.47 -1.67
CA ILE A 215 -30.71 -11.18 -1.14
C ILE A 215 -30.75 -9.82 -0.44
N TYR A 216 -30.44 -9.82 0.85
CA TYR A 216 -30.27 -8.62 1.66
C TYR A 216 -28.86 -8.06 1.50
N SER A 217 -27.85 -8.91 1.64
CA SER A 217 -26.45 -8.53 1.47
C SER A 217 -25.57 -9.74 1.13
N ILE A 218 -24.38 -9.46 0.61
CA ILE A 218 -23.34 -10.45 0.34
C ILE A 218 -22.05 -9.95 0.99
N SER A 219 -21.32 -10.86 1.64
CA SER A 219 -19.99 -10.61 2.16
C SER A 219 -19.00 -11.64 1.62
N THR A 220 -17.74 -11.24 1.44
CA THR A 220 -16.63 -12.13 1.08
C THR A 220 -15.71 -12.28 2.28
N VAL A 221 -15.42 -13.51 2.67
CA VAL A 221 -14.61 -13.85 3.84
C VAL A 221 -13.48 -14.78 3.42
N GLU A 222 -12.26 -14.50 3.87
CA GLU A 222 -11.14 -15.42 3.66
C GLU A 222 -11.39 -16.76 4.38
N GLU A 223 -10.93 -17.86 3.80
CA GLU A 223 -11.00 -19.18 4.41
C GLU A 223 -10.41 -19.20 5.83
N ASN A 224 -11.12 -19.86 6.75
CA ASN A 224 -10.81 -19.95 8.18
C ASN A 224 -10.87 -18.60 8.91
N ARG A 225 -11.64 -17.63 8.40
CA ARG A 225 -11.96 -16.36 9.08
C ARG A 225 -13.45 -16.30 9.41
N LYS A 226 -13.78 -15.43 10.37
CA LYS A 226 -15.15 -15.21 10.84
C LYS A 226 -15.86 -14.20 9.93
N ALA A 227 -17.11 -14.47 9.61
CA ALA A 227 -17.96 -13.52 8.91
C ALA A 227 -18.32 -12.34 9.82
N SER A 228 -18.40 -11.13 9.26
CA SER A 228 -18.96 -9.98 9.97
C SER A 228 -20.49 -10.01 9.90
N GLN A 229 -21.14 -9.83 11.04
CA GLN A 229 -22.60 -9.73 11.09
C GLN A 229 -23.06 -8.42 10.43
N PRO A 230 -24.02 -8.46 9.48
CA PRO A 230 -24.55 -7.25 8.86
C PRO A 230 -25.49 -6.51 9.83
N SER A 231 -25.84 -5.27 9.49
CA SER A 231 -26.93 -4.57 10.16
C SER A 231 -28.22 -5.40 10.10
N ALA A 232 -28.95 -5.43 11.22
CA ALA A 232 -30.22 -6.16 11.28
C ALA A 232 -31.17 -5.60 10.21
N PRO A 233 -31.75 -6.46 9.35
CA PRO A 233 -32.76 -6.02 8.40
C PRO A 233 -34.01 -5.54 9.13
N GLU A 234 -34.81 -4.70 8.48
CA GLU A 234 -36.10 -4.25 8.98
C GLU A 234 -37.25 -4.87 8.18
N ARG A 235 -38.33 -5.21 8.88
CA ARG A 235 -39.57 -5.70 8.28
C ARG A 235 -40.75 -5.22 9.11
N HIS A 236 -41.63 -4.43 8.50
CA HIS A 236 -42.77 -3.83 9.19
C HIS A 236 -43.69 -4.91 9.82
N GLY A 237 -43.94 -4.80 11.13
CA GLY A 237 -44.78 -5.73 11.91
C GLY A 237 -44.09 -7.04 12.28
N TYR A 238 -42.76 -7.12 12.18
CA TYR A 238 -41.98 -8.28 12.58
C TYR A 238 -40.68 -7.86 13.29
N ALA A 239 -40.35 -8.55 14.37
CA ALA A 239 -39.06 -8.49 15.03
C ALA A 239 -38.05 -9.44 14.36
N PHE A 240 -36.82 -8.95 14.15
CA PHE A 240 -35.71 -9.75 13.64
C PHE A 240 -35.17 -10.70 14.73
N GLY A 241 -35.22 -12.00 14.45
CA GLY A 241 -34.85 -13.06 15.38
C GLY A 241 -33.43 -13.64 15.20
N GLY A 242 -32.64 -13.10 14.29
CA GLY A 242 -31.28 -13.57 14.00
C GLY A 242 -31.11 -14.25 12.63
N TRP A 243 -29.88 -14.69 12.37
CA TRP A 243 -29.46 -15.35 11.12
C TRP A 243 -29.32 -16.85 11.33
N TYR A 244 -29.88 -17.65 10.43
CA TYR A 244 -29.95 -19.11 10.54
C TYR A 244 -29.35 -19.78 9.30
N THR A 245 -28.77 -20.97 9.42
CA THR A 245 -28.13 -21.68 8.28
C THR A 245 -29.12 -22.42 7.40
N ASN A 246 -30.37 -22.58 7.85
CA ASN A 246 -31.41 -23.29 7.13
C ASN A 246 -32.66 -22.43 6.93
N ILE A 247 -33.37 -22.67 5.81
CA ILE A 247 -34.59 -21.93 5.46
C ILE A 247 -35.69 -22.03 6.54
N GLY A 248 -35.73 -23.14 7.30
CA GLY A 248 -36.66 -23.36 8.41
C GLY A 248 -36.34 -22.57 9.68
N CYS A 249 -35.20 -21.86 9.72
CA CYS A 249 -34.77 -21.04 10.85
C CYS A 249 -34.72 -21.80 12.20
N THR A 250 -34.15 -23.01 12.18
CA THR A 250 -33.94 -23.86 13.36
C THR A 250 -32.52 -23.76 13.89
N ASP A 251 -31.54 -23.65 12.98
CA ASP A 251 -30.12 -23.72 13.30
C ASP A 251 -29.50 -22.31 13.29
N LEU A 252 -29.36 -21.71 14.47
CA LEU A 252 -28.83 -20.36 14.63
C LEU A 252 -27.35 -20.31 14.20
N TYR A 253 -27.01 -19.34 13.37
CA TYR A 253 -25.62 -19.15 12.95
C TYR A 253 -24.82 -18.41 14.03
N ASP A 254 -23.71 -19.02 14.46
CA ASP A 254 -22.74 -18.40 15.36
C ASP A 254 -21.64 -17.69 14.55
N PHE A 255 -21.59 -16.35 14.63
CA PHE A 255 -20.56 -15.53 13.99
C PHE A 255 -19.16 -15.70 14.58
N GLN A 256 -19.00 -16.50 15.65
CA GLN A 256 -17.70 -16.97 16.12
C GLN A 256 -17.18 -18.19 15.34
N THR A 257 -18.00 -18.81 14.51
CA THR A 257 -17.61 -19.94 13.66
C THR A 257 -16.83 -19.44 12.43
N GLU A 258 -15.75 -20.15 12.09
CA GLU A 258 -14.94 -19.88 10.91
C GLU A 258 -15.63 -20.33 9.62
N VAL A 259 -15.48 -19.54 8.56
CA VAL A 259 -16.03 -19.83 7.23
C VAL A 259 -15.03 -20.71 6.46
N THR A 260 -15.44 -21.95 6.19
CA THR A 260 -14.65 -22.95 5.45
C THR A 260 -15.22 -23.28 4.07
N GLY A 261 -16.32 -22.61 3.68
CA GLY A 261 -16.99 -22.79 2.41
C GLY A 261 -18.06 -21.69 2.19
N PRO A 262 -18.71 -21.62 1.02
CA PRO A 262 -19.82 -20.71 0.79
C PRO A 262 -20.97 -20.98 1.76
N VAL A 263 -21.53 -19.93 2.37
CA VAL A 263 -22.61 -20.03 3.36
C VAL A 263 -23.80 -19.18 2.93
N THR A 264 -25.01 -19.69 3.09
CA THR A 264 -26.25 -18.91 2.92
C THR A 264 -26.97 -18.85 4.26
N LEU A 265 -27.29 -17.64 4.71
CA LEU A 265 -27.95 -17.36 5.98
C LEU A 265 -29.33 -16.75 5.75
N TYR A 266 -30.30 -17.17 6.56
CA TYR A 266 -31.71 -16.81 6.44
C TYR A 266 -32.14 -15.98 7.65
N ALA A 267 -32.77 -14.83 7.41
CA ALA A 267 -33.31 -13.98 8.46
C ALA A 267 -34.57 -14.61 9.08
N LYS A 268 -34.56 -14.83 10.39
CA LYS A 268 -35.75 -15.23 11.14
C LYS A 268 -36.59 -14.02 11.51
N TRP A 269 -37.91 -14.17 11.37
CA TRP A 269 -38.88 -13.12 11.68
C TRP A 269 -39.92 -13.65 12.65
N THR A 270 -40.17 -12.89 13.71
CA THR A 270 -41.27 -13.12 14.66
C THR A 270 -42.25 -11.98 14.49
N ALA A 271 -43.52 -12.28 14.17
CA ALA A 271 -44.52 -11.22 14.04
C ALA A 271 -44.68 -10.49 15.37
N ASP A 272 -44.70 -9.15 15.33
CA ASP A 272 -44.94 -8.36 16.53
C ASP A 272 -46.34 -8.71 17.06
N THR A 273 -46.43 -9.03 18.36
CA THR A 273 -47.72 -9.16 19.03
C THR A 273 -48.33 -7.78 19.14
N TYR A 274 -49.29 -7.46 18.25
CA TYR A 274 -50.05 -6.23 18.35
C TYR A 274 -50.68 -6.11 19.75
N VAL A 275 -50.61 -4.91 20.33
CA VAL A 275 -51.52 -4.52 21.41
C VAL A 275 -52.91 -4.48 20.77
N VAL A 276 -53.74 -5.47 21.06
CA VAL A 276 -55.15 -5.46 20.69
C VAL A 276 -55.83 -4.47 21.63
N GLU A 277 -56.39 -3.39 21.07
CA GLU A 277 -57.26 -2.49 21.84
C GLU A 277 -58.68 -3.06 21.81
N TYR A 278 -59.10 -3.69 22.91
CA TYR A 278 -60.38 -4.41 23.05
C TYR A 278 -61.62 -3.51 23.16
N ASN A 279 -61.51 -2.24 22.76
CA ASN A 279 -62.58 -1.27 22.93
C ASN A 279 -63.61 -1.39 21.81
N HIS A 280 -64.73 -2.07 22.10
CA HIS A 280 -65.86 -2.18 21.20
C HIS A 280 -66.50 -0.81 20.97
N PRO A 281 -66.60 -0.33 19.72
CA PRO A 281 -67.14 0.99 19.42
C PRO A 281 -68.58 1.14 19.90
N GLU A 282 -69.36 0.05 19.94
CA GLU A 282 -70.73 0.04 20.43
C GLU A 282 -70.81 0.40 21.91
N SER A 283 -69.97 -0.22 22.76
CA SER A 283 -69.87 0.12 24.18
C SER A 283 -69.32 1.55 24.41
N GLN A 284 -68.40 2.00 23.57
CA GLN A 284 -67.88 3.38 23.64
C GLN A 284 -68.96 4.41 23.26
N SER A 285 -69.80 4.10 22.27
CA SER A 285 -70.92 4.96 21.88
C SER A 285 -72.00 5.02 22.96
N GLU A 286 -72.28 3.91 23.65
CA GLU A 286 -73.20 3.90 24.81
C GLU A 286 -72.68 4.77 25.96
N GLU A 287 -71.38 4.68 26.25
CA GLU A 287 -70.73 5.49 27.29
C GLU A 287 -70.72 6.99 26.93
N LEU A 288 -70.39 7.32 25.68
CA LEU A 288 -70.42 8.69 25.19
C LEU A 288 -71.84 9.28 25.29
N ALA A 289 -72.86 8.50 24.92
CA ALA A 289 -74.26 8.91 25.05
C ALA A 289 -74.66 9.16 26.52
N ARG A 290 -74.13 8.37 27.45
CA ARG A 290 -74.32 8.60 28.90
C ARG A 290 -73.73 9.93 29.35
N ILE A 291 -72.47 10.20 28.99
CA ILE A 291 -71.78 11.47 29.33
C ILE A 291 -72.54 12.67 28.74
N CYS A 292 -72.94 12.60 27.47
CA CYS A 292 -73.76 13.64 26.85
C CYS A 292 -75.09 13.87 27.58
N ASN A 293 -75.73 12.80 28.07
CA ASN A 293 -76.98 12.91 28.82
C ASN A 293 -76.79 13.47 30.24
N GLU A 294 -75.66 13.20 30.89
CA GLU A 294 -75.31 13.81 32.18
C GLU A 294 -75.02 15.30 32.00
N MET A 295 -74.21 15.66 31.00
CA MET A 295 -73.93 17.05 30.67
C MET A 295 -75.17 17.84 30.27
N LYS A 296 -76.25 17.22 29.77
CA LYS A 296 -77.51 17.92 29.49
C LYS A 296 -78.31 18.26 30.76
N LYS A 297 -78.05 17.58 31.88
CA LYS A 297 -78.77 17.76 33.16
C LYS A 297 -78.15 18.82 34.05
N GLU A 298 -76.90 19.21 33.80
CA GLU A 298 -76.23 20.25 34.60
C GLU A 298 -76.89 21.62 34.40
N GLU A 299 -76.90 22.44 35.46
CA GLU A 299 -77.47 23.78 35.46
C GLU A 299 -76.88 24.68 34.35
N LEU A 300 -77.64 25.70 33.94
CA LEU A 300 -77.18 26.62 32.89
C LEU A 300 -75.90 27.35 33.32
N PRO A 301 -74.92 27.52 32.41
CA PRO A 301 -73.68 28.24 32.72
C PRO A 301 -74.00 29.71 33.08
N GLN A 302 -73.47 30.16 34.22
CA GLN A 302 -73.74 31.50 34.77
C GLN A 302 -72.72 32.56 34.30
N THR A 303 -71.62 32.13 33.66
CA THR A 303 -70.56 33.01 33.12
C THR A 303 -70.27 32.67 31.66
N MET A 304 -69.74 33.64 30.91
CA MET A 304 -69.34 33.43 29.51
C MET A 304 -68.24 32.36 29.39
N GLU A 305 -67.26 32.38 30.27
CA GLU A 305 -66.16 31.39 30.28
C GLU A 305 -66.67 29.95 30.50
N ALA A 306 -67.67 29.77 31.37
CA ALA A 306 -68.30 28.47 31.59
C ALA A 306 -69.13 28.02 30.38
N LEU A 307 -69.77 28.96 29.66
CA LEU A 307 -70.48 28.68 28.42
C LEU A 307 -69.51 28.21 27.32
N GLU A 308 -68.41 28.93 27.12
CA GLU A 308 -67.38 28.61 26.11
C GLU A 308 -66.73 27.25 26.38
N SER A 309 -66.36 26.97 27.64
CA SER A 309 -65.78 25.69 28.04
C SER A 309 -66.73 24.52 27.79
N ARG A 310 -68.02 24.69 28.08
CA ARG A 310 -69.03 23.65 27.85
C ARG A 310 -69.31 23.45 26.37
N ALA A 311 -69.33 24.51 25.57
CA ALA A 311 -69.47 24.43 24.12
C ALA A 311 -68.30 23.67 23.47
N MET A 312 -67.06 23.95 23.90
CA MET A 312 -65.87 23.22 23.44
C MET A 312 -65.94 21.74 23.80
N LEU A 313 -66.38 21.39 25.02
CA LEU A 313 -66.53 19.99 25.42
C LEU A 313 -67.59 19.27 24.57
N TYR A 314 -68.74 19.92 24.30
CA TYR A 314 -69.75 19.35 23.40
C TYR A 314 -69.23 19.13 21.98
N HIS A 315 -68.41 20.05 21.46
CA HIS A 315 -67.81 19.90 20.15
C HIS A 315 -66.87 18.69 20.10
N ILE A 316 -66.02 18.52 21.12
CA ILE A 316 -65.15 17.34 21.26
C ILE A 316 -65.98 16.05 21.33
N LEU A 317 -67.08 16.04 22.10
CA LEU A 317 -67.95 14.86 22.20
C LEU A 317 -68.62 14.52 20.86
N MET A 318 -69.00 15.52 20.06
CA MET A 318 -69.52 15.31 18.71
C MET A 318 -68.47 14.70 17.78
N ASP A 319 -67.24 15.20 17.82
CA ASP A 319 -66.13 14.65 17.02
C ASP A 319 -65.83 13.19 17.42
N LEU A 320 -65.89 12.90 18.73
CA LEU A 320 -65.75 11.54 19.25
C LEU A 320 -66.89 10.63 18.79
N GLU A 321 -68.13 11.13 18.75
CA GLU A 321 -69.28 10.38 18.23
C GLU A 321 -69.06 10.01 16.76
N GLU A 322 -68.64 10.97 15.93
CA GLU A 322 -68.36 10.74 14.52
C GLU A 322 -67.22 9.73 14.34
N PHE A 323 -66.14 9.88 15.12
CA PHE A 323 -65.02 8.94 15.13
C PHE A 323 -65.47 7.51 15.47
N LEU A 324 -66.30 7.33 16.49
CA LEU A 324 -66.82 6.02 16.89
C LEU A 324 -67.72 5.40 15.81
N VAL A 325 -68.51 6.21 15.10
CA VAL A 325 -69.30 5.77 13.95
C VAL A 325 -68.39 5.27 12.81
N TYR A 326 -67.33 6.01 12.48
CA TYR A 326 -66.35 5.56 11.48
C TYR A 326 -65.65 4.28 11.91
N LYS A 327 -65.24 4.18 13.19
CA LYS A 327 -64.61 3.00 13.77
C LYS A 327 -65.55 1.78 13.67
N ALA A 328 -66.82 1.93 14.01
CA ALA A 328 -67.82 0.86 13.89
C ALA A 328 -68.02 0.42 12.42
N ARG A 329 -68.08 1.37 11.49
CA ARG A 329 -68.20 1.07 10.05
C ARG A 329 -66.98 0.30 9.53
N PHE A 330 -65.79 0.73 9.91
CA PHE A 330 -64.54 0.05 9.56
C PHE A 330 -64.53 -1.40 10.03
N ILE A 331 -64.86 -1.65 11.31
CA ILE A 331 -64.88 -3.00 11.89
C ILE A 331 -65.93 -3.88 11.20
N ARG A 332 -67.11 -3.34 10.86
CA ARG A 332 -68.13 -4.09 10.11
C ARG A 332 -67.63 -4.53 8.73
N GLY A 333 -66.79 -3.72 8.09
CA GLY A 333 -66.18 -3.99 6.78
C GLY A 333 -65.04 -5.02 6.77
N LEU A 334 -64.52 -5.43 7.93
CA LEU A 334 -63.46 -6.44 8.01
C LEU A 334 -64.00 -7.85 7.73
N ASP A 335 -63.19 -8.69 7.08
CA ASP A 335 -63.51 -10.11 6.87
C ASP A 335 -63.33 -10.94 8.16
N GLU A 336 -63.83 -12.18 8.16
CA GLU A 336 -63.78 -13.05 9.35
C GLU A 336 -62.35 -13.42 9.79
N GLN A 337 -61.40 -13.46 8.87
CA GLN A 337 -60.00 -13.80 9.17
C GLN A 337 -59.30 -12.59 9.82
N GLN A 338 -59.55 -11.39 9.33
CA GLN A 338 -59.11 -10.11 9.87
C GLN A 338 -59.74 -9.85 11.25
N LYS A 339 -61.05 -10.06 11.39
CA LYS A 339 -61.74 -9.96 12.69
C LYS A 339 -61.14 -10.94 13.70
N ARG A 340 -60.87 -12.19 13.32
CA ARG A 340 -60.20 -13.17 14.20
C ARG A 340 -58.78 -12.78 14.59
N LYS A 341 -58.02 -12.21 13.66
CA LYS A 341 -56.61 -11.88 13.86
C LYS A 341 -56.38 -10.62 14.69
N TYR A 342 -57.27 -9.64 14.57
CA TYR A 342 -57.07 -8.30 15.14
C TYR A 342 -58.13 -7.87 16.16
N TRP A 343 -59.27 -8.58 16.26
CA TRP A 343 -60.45 -8.07 16.98
C TRP A 343 -61.30 -9.11 17.74
N LYS A 344 -60.93 -10.40 17.75
CA LYS A 344 -61.61 -11.42 18.57
C LYS A 344 -60.73 -11.82 19.75
N ALA A 345 -61.35 -11.83 20.94
CA ALA A 345 -61.07 -12.83 21.96
C ALA A 345 -61.84 -14.11 21.61
#